data_AF-A0A438BB27-F1
#
_entry.id   AF-A0A438BB27-F1
#
_cell.length_a   1.000
_cell.length_b   1.000
_cell.length_c   1.000
_cell.angle_alpha   90.00
_cell.angle_beta   90.00
_cell.angle_gamma   90.00
#
_symmetry.space_group_name_H-M   'P 1'
#
loop_
_entity.id
_entity.type
_entity.pdbx_description
1 polymer ?
#
loop_
_entity_poly.entity_id
_entity_poly.type
_entity_poly.pdbx_seq_one_letter_code
_entity_poly.pdbx_strand_id
1 'polypeptide(L)'
;MIAPKTVRAAVAAAAVALCAACSSPEEANVNETLTEAAASDHLVGYFTETLSALPEGAVLSRTHPQSPTGAPLPGGVTPCDDNDTTATGPVFLTLGYWVDAAGAPTATSFDTIATYWDGRGWPLTDRSAGGSRTTVATLPDGYRINVHDNGRGGLSVSGVSPCFPRENASRGDSQPAVIERP
;
A
#
# COMPACT_ATOMS: atom_id res chain seq x y z
N MET A 1 -39.99 66.80 -36.32
CA MET A 1 -40.34 65.52 -35.67
C MET A 1 -39.08 64.68 -35.56
N ILE A 2 -38.78 64.22 -34.34
CA ILE A 2 -38.03 63.03 -33.90
C ILE A 2 -37.18 63.39 -32.67
N ALA A 3 -37.45 62.61 -31.62
CA ALA A 3 -37.04 62.74 -30.24
C ALA A 3 -35.64 62.10 -29.98
N PRO A 4 -35.09 62.20 -28.75
CA PRO A 4 -33.70 61.94 -28.39
C PRO A 4 -33.46 60.49 -27.93
N LYS A 5 -32.21 60.14 -27.56
CA LYS A 5 -31.84 59.13 -26.51
C LYS A 5 -30.31 59.01 -26.38
N THR A 6 -29.72 59.59 -25.33
CA THR A 6 -29.23 58.89 -24.11
C THR A 6 -28.21 57.77 -24.37
N VAL A 7 -26.94 58.09 -24.11
CA VAL A 7 -25.83 57.11 -24.01
C VAL A 7 -25.91 56.43 -22.64
N ARG A 8 -26.05 55.11 -22.65
CA ARG A 8 -26.09 54.27 -21.44
C ARG A 8 -24.68 53.98 -20.95
N ALA A 9 -24.44 54.23 -19.67
CA ALA A 9 -23.28 53.73 -18.94
C ALA A 9 -23.37 52.19 -18.81
N ALA A 10 -22.32 51.48 -19.21
CA ALA A 10 -22.20 50.04 -19.00
C ALA A 10 -21.59 49.80 -17.62
N VAL A 11 -22.38 49.23 -16.71
CA VAL A 11 -21.91 48.66 -15.44
C VAL A 11 -21.35 47.28 -15.75
N ALA A 12 -20.04 47.11 -15.62
CA ALA A 12 -19.41 45.79 -15.69
C ALA A 12 -19.64 45.07 -14.35
N ALA A 13 -20.56 44.09 -14.36
CA ALA A 13 -20.74 43.16 -13.25
C ALA A 13 -19.59 42.14 -13.26
N ALA A 14 -18.74 42.19 -12.22
CA ALA A 14 -17.73 41.16 -11.98
C ALA A 14 -18.43 39.89 -11.48
N ALA A 15 -18.50 38.86 -12.32
CA ALA A 15 -18.92 37.53 -11.91
C ALA A 15 -17.79 36.87 -11.12
N VAL A 16 -17.98 36.74 -9.80
CA VAL A 16 -17.12 35.92 -8.94
C VAL A 16 -17.47 34.46 -9.21
N ALA A 17 -16.68 33.80 -10.05
CA ALA A 17 -16.73 32.35 -10.20
C ALA A 17 -16.14 31.72 -8.94
N LEU A 18 -17.00 31.30 -8.00
CA LEU A 18 -16.58 30.37 -6.96
C LEU A 18 -16.27 29.03 -7.62
N CYS A 19 -14.98 28.74 -7.80
CA CYS A 19 -14.53 27.37 -8.02
C CYS A 19 -14.79 26.57 -6.74
N ALA A 20 -15.99 26.00 -6.62
CA ALA A 20 -16.21 24.85 -5.77
C ALA A 20 -15.42 23.69 -6.40
N ALA A 21 -14.16 23.54 -5.99
CA ALA A 21 -13.42 22.32 -6.19
C ALA A 21 -14.13 21.24 -5.37
N CYS A 22 -15.12 20.58 -5.99
CA CYS A 22 -15.65 19.34 -5.48
C CYS A 22 -14.52 18.31 -5.56
N SER A 23 -13.79 18.15 -4.44
CA SER A 23 -13.06 16.92 -4.17
C SER A 23 -14.09 15.80 -4.23
N SER A 24 -14.18 15.13 -5.37
CA SER A 24 -14.95 13.90 -5.46
C SER A 24 -14.24 12.90 -4.52
N PRO A 25 -14.94 12.18 -3.65
CA PRO A 25 -14.33 11.04 -2.99
C PRO A 25 -13.87 10.13 -4.12
N GLU A 26 -12.57 9.93 -4.22
CA GLU A 26 -12.00 8.95 -5.13
C GLU A 26 -12.54 7.60 -4.64
N GLU A 27 -13.61 7.11 -5.27
CA GLU A 27 -14.13 5.78 -4.99
C GLU A 27 -12.96 4.82 -5.21
N ALA A 28 -12.48 4.23 -4.13
CA ALA A 28 -11.41 3.25 -4.21
C ALA A 28 -11.86 2.19 -5.23
N ASN A 29 -11.02 1.90 -6.24
CA ASN A 29 -11.35 0.85 -7.21
C ASN A 29 -11.55 -0.47 -6.45
N VAL A 30 -12.81 -0.90 -6.30
CA VAL A 30 -13.18 -2.13 -5.58
C VAL A 30 -13.10 -3.30 -6.55
N ASN A 31 -12.34 -4.32 -6.18
CA ASN A 31 -12.38 -5.61 -6.86
C ASN A 31 -13.50 -6.46 -6.26
N GLU A 32 -14.67 -6.45 -6.91
CA GLU A 32 -15.90 -7.12 -6.47
C GLU A 32 -15.77 -8.64 -6.28
N THR A 33 -14.77 -9.25 -6.90
CA THR A 33 -14.58 -10.71 -6.88
C THR A 33 -13.45 -11.16 -5.94
N LEU A 34 -12.66 -10.21 -5.42
CA LEU A 34 -11.55 -10.54 -4.54
C LEU A 34 -12.07 -10.94 -3.17
N THR A 35 -11.49 -12.00 -2.62
CA THR A 35 -11.74 -12.49 -1.26
C THR A 35 -10.51 -12.30 -0.40
N GLU A 36 -10.67 -12.29 0.92
CA GLU A 36 -9.53 -12.21 1.84
C GLU A 36 -8.52 -13.36 1.63
N ALA A 37 -9.00 -14.58 1.42
CA ALA A 37 -8.15 -15.75 1.15
C ALA A 37 -7.33 -15.56 -0.13
N ALA A 38 -7.98 -15.17 -1.23
CA ALA A 38 -7.27 -14.89 -2.49
C ALA A 38 -6.29 -13.71 -2.33
N ALA A 39 -6.67 -12.67 -1.58
CA ALA A 39 -5.78 -11.55 -1.29
C ALA A 39 -4.54 -11.98 -0.50
N SER A 40 -4.71 -12.86 0.48
CA SER A 40 -3.63 -13.44 1.26
C SER A 40 -2.70 -14.27 0.40
N ASP A 41 -3.25 -15.17 -0.42
CA ASP A 41 -2.48 -16.05 -1.31
C ASP A 41 -1.64 -15.24 -2.32
N HIS A 42 -2.22 -14.19 -2.92
CA HIS A 42 -1.49 -13.29 -3.82
C HIS A 42 -0.33 -12.59 -3.11
N LEU A 43 -0.57 -12.01 -1.93
CA LEU A 43 0.49 -11.35 -1.16
C LEU A 43 1.59 -12.33 -0.74
N VAL A 44 1.25 -13.54 -0.30
CA VAL A 44 2.22 -14.60 0.02
C VAL A 44 3.02 -14.99 -1.22
N GLY A 45 2.39 -15.05 -2.39
CA GLY A 45 3.07 -15.24 -3.67
C GLY A 45 4.13 -14.16 -3.94
N TYR A 46 3.77 -12.88 -3.81
CA TYR A 46 4.71 -11.76 -3.99
C TYR A 46 5.84 -11.73 -2.95
N PHE A 47 5.55 -12.14 -1.72
CA PHE A 47 6.56 -12.27 -0.66
C PHE A 47 7.53 -13.41 -0.94
N THR A 48 7.02 -14.56 -1.40
CA THR A 48 7.84 -15.70 -1.82
C THR A 48 8.73 -15.33 -3.01
N GLU A 49 8.18 -14.58 -3.97
CA GLU A 49 8.93 -14.06 -5.10
C GLU A 49 10.03 -13.10 -4.63
N THR A 50 9.72 -12.19 -3.70
CA THR A 50 10.70 -11.27 -3.09
C THR A 50 11.84 -12.03 -2.39
N LEU A 51 11.53 -13.12 -1.67
CA LEU A 51 12.54 -13.97 -1.04
C LEU A 51 13.52 -14.60 -2.03
N SER A 52 13.11 -14.84 -3.28
CA SER A 52 14.00 -15.43 -4.29
C SER A 52 15.21 -14.56 -4.62
N ALA A 53 15.13 -13.25 -4.37
CA ALA A 53 16.21 -12.29 -4.55
C ALA A 53 17.27 -12.36 -3.44
N LEU A 54 16.92 -12.92 -2.28
CA LEU A 54 17.81 -13.00 -1.11
C LEU A 54 18.67 -14.28 -1.14
N PRO A 55 19.74 -14.34 -0.31
CA PRO A 55 20.57 -15.52 -0.18
C PRO A 55 19.78 -16.79 0.21
N GLU A 56 20.36 -17.95 -0.09
CA GLU A 56 19.84 -19.23 0.38
C GLU A 56 19.74 -19.26 1.91
N GLY A 57 18.65 -19.84 2.42
CA GLY A 57 18.34 -19.86 3.86
C GLY A 57 17.61 -18.61 4.36
N ALA A 58 17.37 -17.60 3.52
CA ALA A 58 16.52 -16.47 3.90
C ALA A 58 15.07 -16.91 4.14
N VAL A 59 14.42 -16.30 5.14
CA VAL A 59 13.02 -16.58 5.48
C VAL A 59 12.27 -15.29 5.83
N LEU A 60 10.96 -15.32 5.68
CA LEU A 60 10.06 -14.33 6.24
C LEU A 60 9.35 -14.90 7.46
N SER A 61 9.29 -14.14 8.55
CA SER A 61 8.67 -14.60 9.81
C SER A 61 7.76 -13.53 10.41
N ARG A 62 6.61 -13.96 10.94
CA ARG A 62 5.72 -13.07 11.71
C ARG A 62 6.29 -12.68 13.06
N THR A 63 7.32 -13.40 13.54
CA THR A 63 8.05 -13.11 14.77
C THR A 63 9.41 -12.52 14.43
N HIS A 64 9.77 -11.39 15.06
CA HIS A 64 11.07 -10.77 14.83
C HIS A 64 12.19 -11.76 15.22
N PRO A 65 13.21 -11.95 14.37
CA PRO A 65 14.27 -12.93 14.60
C PRO A 65 15.06 -12.68 15.89
N GLN A 66 15.16 -11.41 16.31
CA GLN A 66 15.92 -11.01 17.50
C GLN A 66 15.08 -10.46 18.67
N SER A 67 13.76 -10.28 18.53
CA SER A 67 12.93 -9.64 19.58
C SER A 67 11.42 -9.90 19.42
N PRO A 68 10.82 -10.86 20.13
CA PRO A 68 9.44 -11.30 19.89
C PRO A 68 8.36 -10.23 20.12
N THR A 69 8.71 -9.05 20.67
CA THR A 69 7.76 -7.96 20.94
C THR A 69 7.59 -6.96 19.80
N GLY A 70 8.45 -6.97 18.78
CA GLY A 70 8.28 -6.16 17.57
C GLY A 70 7.54 -6.95 16.51
N ALA A 71 6.29 -6.62 16.21
CA ALA A 71 5.61 -7.15 15.04
C ALA A 71 5.90 -6.22 13.83
N PRO A 72 6.02 -6.75 12.61
CA PRO A 72 5.81 -5.93 11.42
C PRO A 72 4.34 -5.44 11.42
N LEU A 73 3.97 -4.57 10.47
CA LEU A 73 2.58 -4.14 10.27
C LEU A 73 1.60 -5.31 10.56
N PRO A 74 0.72 -5.18 11.57
CA PRO A 74 -0.16 -6.28 11.94
C PRO A 74 -1.04 -6.61 10.74
N GLY A 75 -1.06 -7.89 10.37
CA GLY A 75 -1.91 -8.35 9.29
C GLY A 75 -3.39 -8.27 9.69
N GLY A 76 -4.25 -7.95 8.73
CA GLY A 76 -5.70 -7.88 8.96
C GLY A 76 -6.44 -7.05 7.92
N VAL A 77 -7.76 -6.98 8.07
CA VAL A 77 -8.63 -6.21 7.19
C VAL A 77 -8.86 -4.80 7.74
N THR A 78 -8.67 -3.80 6.89
CA THR A 78 -8.82 -2.37 7.23
C THR A 78 -9.79 -1.72 6.24
N PRO A 79 -10.67 -0.79 6.68
CA PRO A 79 -11.51 -0.02 5.77
C PRO A 79 -10.68 0.71 4.71
N CYS A 80 -11.16 0.76 3.47
CA CYS A 80 -10.51 1.52 2.41
C CYS A 80 -10.67 3.04 2.55
N ASP A 81 -11.75 3.47 3.20
CA ASP A 81 -11.97 4.87 3.58
C ASP A 81 -11.74 5.02 5.08
N ASP A 82 -10.72 5.79 5.44
CA ASP A 82 -10.37 6.11 6.84
C ASP A 82 -11.51 6.87 7.57
N ASN A 83 -12.45 7.46 6.83
CA ASN A 83 -13.62 8.14 7.36
C ASN A 83 -14.89 7.27 7.39
N ASP A 84 -14.80 5.98 7.07
CA ASP A 84 -15.96 5.07 7.15
C ASP A 84 -16.41 4.88 8.60
N THR A 85 -17.31 5.74 9.03
CA THR A 85 -17.96 5.68 10.35
C THR A 85 -19.03 4.60 10.45
N THR A 86 -19.43 4.00 9.32
CA THR A 86 -20.51 3.01 9.26
C THR A 86 -20.00 1.57 9.34
N ALA A 87 -18.70 1.36 9.10
CA ALA A 87 -18.07 0.05 8.98
C ALA A 87 -18.74 -0.85 7.93
N THR A 88 -19.32 -0.25 6.89
CA THR A 88 -19.99 -0.96 5.78
C THR A 88 -19.23 -0.88 4.46
N GLY A 89 -18.23 0.00 4.37
CA GLY A 89 -17.44 0.19 3.17
C GLY A 89 -16.50 -0.97 2.86
N PRO A 90 -15.93 -0.98 1.63
CA PRO A 90 -14.95 -1.97 1.20
C PRO A 90 -13.72 -1.95 2.12
N VAL A 91 -12.99 -3.06 2.11
CA VAL A 91 -11.81 -3.27 2.94
C VAL A 91 -10.62 -3.70 2.09
N PHE A 92 -9.41 -3.53 2.60
CA PHE A 92 -8.21 -4.16 2.06
C PHE A 92 -7.55 -5.03 3.12
N LEU A 93 -6.79 -6.02 2.67
CA LEU A 93 -5.97 -6.88 3.53
C LEU A 93 -4.56 -6.29 3.62
N THR A 94 -4.01 -6.24 4.84
CA THR A 94 -2.58 -6.03 5.08
C THR A 94 -1.92 -7.33 5.50
N LEU A 95 -0.68 -7.55 5.06
CA LEU A 95 0.22 -8.59 5.60
C LEU A 95 1.60 -8.00 5.86
N GLY A 96 2.31 -8.51 6.86
CA GLY A 96 3.66 -8.08 7.19
C GLY A 96 4.50 -9.17 7.83
N TYR A 97 5.77 -9.24 7.42
CA TYR A 97 6.76 -10.19 7.90
C TYR A 97 8.11 -9.51 8.15
N TRP A 98 8.85 -10.00 9.13
CA TRP A 98 10.27 -9.72 9.29
C TRP A 98 11.07 -10.54 8.28
N VAL A 99 12.14 -9.94 7.76
CA VAL A 99 13.10 -10.62 6.92
C VAL A 99 14.24 -11.11 7.79
N ASP A 100 14.49 -12.41 7.78
CA ASP A 100 15.79 -12.98 8.16
C ASP A 100 16.56 -13.28 6.87
N ALA A 101 17.60 -12.50 6.62
CA ALA A 101 18.37 -12.57 5.38
C ALA A 101 19.58 -13.51 5.48
N ALA A 102 19.52 -14.54 6.33
CA ALA A 102 20.57 -15.55 6.48
C ALA A 102 21.96 -14.94 6.77
N GLY A 103 22.01 -13.90 7.61
CA GLY A 103 23.24 -13.19 7.97
C GLY A 103 23.68 -12.08 7.02
N ALA A 104 22.96 -11.85 5.91
CA ALA A 104 23.23 -10.69 5.05
C ALA A 104 22.89 -9.37 5.76
N PRO A 105 23.68 -8.29 5.57
CA PRO A 105 23.41 -6.99 6.19
C PRO A 105 22.06 -6.41 5.77
N THR A 106 21.32 -5.82 6.71
CA THR A 106 19.99 -5.18 6.50
C THR A 106 19.99 -4.24 5.29
N ALA A 107 20.98 -3.34 5.19
CA ALA A 107 21.08 -2.38 4.11
C ALA A 107 21.26 -3.05 2.73
N THR A 108 22.12 -4.07 2.67
CA THR A 108 22.35 -4.85 1.43
C THR A 108 21.10 -5.62 1.03
N SER A 109 20.40 -6.24 1.98
CA SER A 109 19.15 -6.96 1.73
C SER A 109 18.04 -6.02 1.26
N PHE A 110 17.93 -4.82 1.85
CA PHE A 110 17.02 -3.77 1.37
C PHE A 110 17.30 -3.41 -0.09
N ASP A 111 18.56 -3.08 -0.42
CA ASP A 111 18.95 -2.68 -1.78
C ASP A 111 18.73 -3.81 -2.79
N THR A 112 18.98 -5.06 -2.38
CA THR A 112 18.75 -6.26 -3.19
C THR A 112 17.27 -6.42 -3.53
N ILE A 113 16.38 -6.28 -2.54
CA ILE A 113 14.92 -6.35 -2.76
C ILE A 113 14.44 -5.23 -3.68
N ALA A 114 14.87 -3.98 -3.41
CA ALA A 114 14.45 -2.84 -4.22
C ALA A 114 14.92 -2.97 -5.69
N THR A 115 16.16 -3.41 -5.89
CA THR A 115 16.72 -3.66 -7.24
C THR A 115 15.97 -4.79 -7.96
N TYR A 116 15.60 -5.83 -7.22
CA TYR A 116 14.82 -6.94 -7.77
C TYR A 116 13.45 -6.47 -8.27
N TRP A 117 12.72 -5.69 -7.48
CA TRP A 117 11.43 -5.14 -7.89
C TRP A 117 11.53 -4.17 -9.07
N ASP A 118 12.56 -3.32 -9.10
CA ASP A 118 12.82 -2.42 -10.23
C ASP A 118 13.09 -3.20 -11.52
N GLY A 119 13.90 -4.26 -11.45
CA GLY A 119 14.20 -5.15 -12.59
C GLY A 119 12.97 -5.89 -13.15
N ARG A 120 11.90 -6.01 -12.36
CA ARG A 120 10.59 -6.55 -12.78
C ARG A 120 9.69 -5.50 -13.44
N GLY A 121 10.12 -4.24 -13.46
CA GLY A 121 9.35 -3.12 -13.98
C GLY A 121 8.22 -2.68 -13.06
N TRP A 122 8.27 -3.01 -11.76
CA TRP A 122 7.28 -2.55 -10.79
C TRP A 122 7.61 -1.12 -10.35
N PRO A 123 6.74 -0.13 -10.61
CA PRO A 123 7.02 1.25 -10.24
C PRO A 123 7.32 1.39 -8.75
N LEU A 124 8.50 1.97 -8.45
CA LEU A 124 8.96 2.20 -7.09
C LEU A 124 8.68 3.63 -6.64
N THR A 125 8.23 3.76 -5.40
CA THR A 125 8.12 5.05 -4.71
C THR A 125 8.94 5.00 -3.43
N ASP A 126 9.88 5.93 -3.29
CA ASP A 126 10.62 6.13 -2.04
C ASP A 126 9.73 6.83 -1.01
N ARG A 127 9.66 6.26 0.19
CA ARG A 127 8.91 6.76 1.36
C ARG A 127 9.81 6.80 2.60
N SER A 128 11.12 6.87 2.42
CA SER A 128 12.10 6.96 3.49
C SER A 128 11.89 8.22 4.33
N ALA A 129 11.96 8.08 5.65
CA ALA A 129 11.75 9.17 6.60
C ALA A 129 12.43 8.89 7.93
N GLY A 130 12.89 9.93 8.62
CA GLY A 130 13.34 9.83 10.02
C GLY A 130 14.45 8.81 10.28
N GLY A 131 15.36 8.60 9.31
CA GLY A 131 16.45 7.62 9.41
C GLY A 131 16.06 6.18 9.09
N SER A 132 14.79 5.92 8.79
CA SER A 132 14.33 4.67 8.19
C SER A 132 14.31 4.76 6.67
N ARG A 133 14.45 3.60 6.01
CA ARG A 133 14.34 3.50 4.55
C ARG A 133 13.09 2.71 4.21
N THR A 134 12.30 3.21 3.26
CA THR A 134 11.10 2.52 2.79
C THR A 134 10.97 2.68 1.30
N THR A 135 10.81 1.58 0.59
CA THR A 135 10.47 1.60 -0.83
C THR A 135 9.19 0.81 -1.03
N VAL A 136 8.25 1.40 -1.77
CA VAL A 136 6.96 0.79 -2.11
C VAL A 136 6.95 0.45 -3.59
N ALA A 137 6.70 -0.80 -3.94
CA ALA A 137 6.41 -1.24 -5.29
C ALA A 137 4.89 -1.28 -5.51
N THR A 138 4.43 -0.74 -6.63
CA THR A 138 3.03 -0.88 -7.09
C THR A 138 2.96 -1.97 -8.15
N LEU A 139 2.10 -2.96 -7.94
CA LEU A 139 2.00 -4.12 -8.82
C LEU A 139 0.88 -3.91 -9.86
N PRO A 140 0.96 -4.59 -11.02
CA PRO A 140 0.01 -4.41 -12.13
C PRO A 140 -1.45 -4.71 -11.78
N ASP A 141 -1.69 -5.54 -10.77
CA ASP A 141 -3.01 -5.97 -10.29
C ASP A 141 -3.55 -5.12 -9.13
N GLY A 142 -2.88 -4.00 -8.82
CA GLY A 142 -3.30 -3.03 -7.81
C GLY A 142 -2.81 -3.34 -6.40
N TYR A 143 -2.07 -4.44 -6.20
CA TYR A 143 -1.39 -4.69 -4.93
C TYR A 143 -0.24 -3.70 -4.75
N ARG A 144 0.14 -3.45 -3.50
CA ARG A 144 1.36 -2.72 -3.19
C ARG A 144 2.14 -3.48 -2.14
N ILE A 145 3.42 -3.66 -2.37
CA ILE A 145 4.34 -4.23 -1.38
C ILE A 145 5.39 -3.20 -1.03
N ASN A 146 5.94 -3.29 0.17
CA ASN A 146 7.00 -2.42 0.63
C ASN A 146 8.05 -3.20 1.40
N VAL A 147 9.29 -2.74 1.27
CA VAL A 147 10.41 -3.16 2.10
C VAL A 147 10.75 -1.97 3.00
N HIS A 148 10.92 -2.25 4.29
CA HIS A 148 11.17 -1.24 5.31
C HIS A 148 12.37 -1.63 6.17
N ASP A 149 13.43 -0.83 6.10
CA ASP A 149 14.54 -0.85 7.04
C ASP A 149 14.27 0.18 8.14
N ASN A 150 14.11 -0.30 9.37
CA ASN A 150 13.77 0.53 10.51
C ASN A 150 14.95 1.39 11.05
N GLY A 151 16.14 1.30 10.43
CA GLY A 151 17.35 2.01 10.84
C GLY A 151 17.99 1.48 12.13
N ARG A 152 17.49 0.35 12.66
CA ARG A 152 17.93 -0.30 13.91
C ARG A 152 18.31 -1.76 13.69
N GLY A 153 18.55 -2.16 12.44
CA GLY A 153 18.92 -3.52 12.05
C GLY A 153 17.75 -4.44 11.72
N GLY A 154 16.51 -3.97 11.84
CA GLY A 154 15.32 -4.74 11.44
C GLY A 154 14.91 -4.41 10.01
N LEU A 155 14.68 -5.45 9.22
CA LEU A 155 14.13 -5.38 7.87
C LEU A 155 12.78 -6.09 7.84
N SER A 156 11.77 -5.45 7.26
CA SER A 156 10.47 -6.08 7.04
C SER A 156 10.03 -5.95 5.59
N VAL A 157 9.20 -6.89 5.16
CA VAL A 157 8.41 -6.79 3.95
C VAL A 157 6.94 -6.81 4.35
N SER A 158 6.14 -5.95 3.74
CA SER A 158 4.71 -5.87 4.00
C SER A 158 3.97 -5.56 2.72
N GLY A 159 2.67 -5.79 2.68
CA GLY A 159 1.87 -5.54 1.50
C GLY A 159 0.41 -5.31 1.81
N VAL A 160 -0.26 -4.68 0.85
CA VAL A 160 -1.69 -4.38 0.90
C VAL A 160 -2.34 -4.85 -0.39
N SER A 161 -3.55 -5.41 -0.28
CA SER A 161 -4.38 -5.76 -1.43
C SER A 161 -5.09 -4.53 -2.00
N PRO A 162 -5.66 -4.65 -3.22
CA PRO A 162 -6.77 -3.80 -3.65
C PRO A 162 -7.93 -3.88 -2.65
N CYS A 163 -8.81 -2.88 -2.72
CA CYS A 163 -10.07 -2.89 -2.00
C CYS A 163 -10.99 -3.99 -2.50
N PHE A 164 -11.72 -4.63 -1.61
CA PHE A 164 -12.69 -5.68 -1.91
C PHE A 164 -13.93 -5.56 -1.00
N PRO A 165 -15.08 -6.15 -1.40
CA PRO A 165 -16.31 -6.10 -0.61
C PRO A 165 -16.11 -6.70 0.79
N ARG A 166 -16.66 -6.05 1.81
CA ARG A 166 -16.49 -6.47 3.20
C ARG A 166 -17.09 -7.85 3.47
N GLU A 167 -18.16 -8.20 2.77
CA GLU A 167 -18.78 -9.52 2.80
C GLU A 167 -17.85 -10.65 2.30
N ASN A 168 -16.80 -10.30 1.55
CA ASN A 168 -15.78 -11.24 1.10
C ASN A 168 -14.61 -11.35 2.09
N ALA A 169 -14.62 -10.59 3.20
CA ALA A 169 -13.68 -10.75 4.30
C ALA A 169 -14.07 -11.97 5.15
N SER A 170 -13.08 -12.79 5.49
CA SER A 170 -13.28 -13.98 6.32
C SER A 170 -12.86 -13.66 7.76
N ARG A 171 -13.37 -14.40 8.76
CA ARG A 171 -12.94 -14.18 10.17
C ARG A 171 -11.59 -14.80 10.51
N GLY A 172 -10.79 -15.14 9.51
CA GLY A 172 -9.46 -15.67 9.73
C GLY A 172 -9.06 -16.67 8.66
N ASP A 173 -8.31 -16.18 7.68
CA ASP A 173 -7.42 -17.03 6.90
C ASP A 173 -6.08 -17.14 7.64
N SER A 174 -5.64 -18.37 7.89
CA SER A 174 -4.40 -18.64 8.61
C SER A 174 -3.21 -18.36 7.71
N GLN A 175 -2.74 -17.12 7.73
CA GLN A 175 -1.49 -16.73 7.07
C GLN A 175 -0.33 -17.56 7.62
N PRO A 176 0.63 -17.99 6.78
CA PRO A 176 1.81 -18.72 7.23
C PRO A 176 2.54 -17.99 8.36
N ALA A 177 3.00 -18.72 9.37
CA ALA A 177 3.86 -18.13 10.40
C ALA A 177 5.24 -17.77 9.84
N VAL A 178 5.72 -18.59 8.90
CA VAL A 178 7.00 -18.49 8.23
C VAL A 178 6.80 -18.76 6.75
N ILE A 179 7.49 -18.02 5.88
CA ILE A 179 7.61 -18.29 4.44
C ILE A 179 9.08 -18.57 4.17
N GLU A 180 9.38 -19.74 3.64
CA GLU A 180 10.73 -20.15 3.28
C GLU A 180 11.04 -19.71 1.84
N ARG A 181 12.32 -19.40 1.58
CA ARG A 181 12.78 -19.14 0.22
C ARG A 181 12.62 -20.42 -0.63
N PRO A 182 12.09 -20.32 -1.86
CA PRO A 182 11.94 -21.46 -2.75
C PRO A 182 13.28 -22.03 -3.26
#